data_AF-A0A6A1W8F8-F1
#
_entry.id   AF-A0A6A1W8F8-F1
#
_cell.length_a   1.000
_cell.length_b   1.000
_cell.length_c   1.000
_cell.angle_alpha   90.00
_cell.angle_beta   90.00
_cell.angle_gamma   90.00
#
_symmetry.space_group_name_H-M   'P 1'
#
loop_
_entity.id
_entity.type
_entity.pdbx_description
1 polymer ?
#
loop_
_entity_poly.entity_id
_entity_poly.type
_entity_poly.pdbx_seq_one_letter_code
_entity_poly.pdbx_strand_id
1 'polypeptide(L)' 'MLTSIFKKHDANGDGKLSWDEVQAAFKELGATWPWFRTEQGFRHADTDENGDINIEEELNLLVNYALKCNYTTKES' A
#
# COMPACT_ATOMS: atom_id res chain seq x y z
N MET A 1 -8.49 7.03 6.95
CA MET A 1 -7.35 6.15 7.31
C MET A 1 -6.68 5.62 6.04
N LEU A 2 -5.35 5.48 6.04
CA LEU A 2 -4.57 4.98 4.89
C LEU A 2 -5.04 3.61 4.39
N THR A 3 -5.49 2.75 5.31
CA THR A 3 -6.14 1.46 5.03
C THR A 3 -7.25 1.58 3.99
N SER A 4 -8.08 2.63 4.06
CA SER A 4 -9.17 2.85 3.11
C SER A 4 -8.68 3.29 1.73
N ILE A 5 -7.56 4.01 1.65
CA ILE A 5 -6.96 4.38 0.36
C ILE A 5 -6.41 3.14 -0.31
N PHE A 6 -5.58 2.36 0.39
CA PHE A 6 -5.04 1.12 -0.15
C PHE A 6 -6.16 0.15 -0.56
N LYS A 7 -7.18 -0.08 0.28
CA LYS A 7 -8.36 -0.89 -0.10
C LYS A 7 -9.14 -0.36 -1.30
N LYS A 8 -9.15 0.95 -1.54
CA LYS A 8 -9.81 1.54 -2.72
C LYS A 8 -9.01 1.29 -4.00
N HIS A 9 -7.72 1.02 -3.89
CA HIS A 9 -6.85 0.71 -5.02
C HIS A 9 -6.88 -0.75 -5.45
N ASP A 10 -7.47 -1.65 -4.66
CA ASP A 10 -7.85 -3.00 -5.07
C ASP A 10 -8.93 -2.90 -6.16
N ALA A 11 -8.49 -2.81 -7.41
CA ALA A 11 -9.32 -2.54 -8.57
C ALA A 11 -9.88 -3.83 -9.16
N ASN A 12 -9.16 -4.94 -8.99
CA ASN A 12 -9.60 -6.26 -9.42
C ASN A 12 -10.55 -6.93 -8.39
N GLY A 13 -10.59 -6.44 -7.15
CA GLY A 13 -11.46 -6.91 -6.08
C GLY A 13 -11.09 -8.30 -5.57
N ASP A 14 -9.82 -8.71 -5.74
CA ASP A 14 -9.35 -10.05 -5.36
C ASP A 14 -8.97 -10.16 -3.87
N GLY A 15 -9.09 -9.06 -3.13
CA GLY A 15 -8.72 -9.01 -1.72
C GLY A 15 -7.22 -8.90 -1.49
N LYS A 16 -6.45 -8.58 -2.54
CA LYS A 16 -5.01 -8.35 -2.51
C LYS A 16 -4.70 -7.03 -3.20
N LEU A 17 -3.46 -6.59 -3.03
CA LEU A 17 -2.94 -5.41 -3.70
C LEU A 17 -1.72 -5.78 -4.49
N SER A 18 -1.86 -5.76 -5.81
CA SER A 18 -0.74 -5.99 -6.70
C SER A 18 0.22 -4.81 -6.73
N TRP A 19 1.42 -5.03 -7.25
CA TRP A 19 2.46 -4.02 -7.37
C TRP A 19 1.96 -2.69 -7.96
N ASP A 20 1.22 -2.76 -9.07
CA ASP A 20 0.68 -1.59 -9.76
C ASP A 20 -0.37 -0.83 -8.92
N GLU A 21 -1.17 -1.54 -8.15
CA GLU A 21 -2.22 -0.95 -7.30
C GLU A 21 -1.62 -0.23 -6.10
N VAL A 22 -0.62 -0.83 -5.46
CA VAL A 22 0.15 -0.20 -4.38
C VAL A 22 0.92 1.02 -4.90
N GLN A 23 1.48 0.94 -6.11
CA GLN A 23 2.14 2.08 -6.75
C GLN A 23 1.16 3.22 -7.05
N ALA A 24 -0.03 2.90 -7.55
CA ALA A 24 -1.10 3.87 -7.76
C ALA A 24 -1.50 4.54 -6.43
N ALA A 25 -1.61 3.76 -5.34
CA ALA A 25 -1.89 4.28 -4.01
C ALA A 25 -0.82 5.26 -3.52
N PHE A 26 0.47 4.91 -3.62
CA PHE A 26 1.55 5.83 -3.25
C PHE A 26 1.59 7.08 -4.13
N LYS A 27 1.21 6.96 -5.41
CA LYS A 27 1.08 8.10 -6.31
C LYS A 27 -0.07 9.04 -5.88
N GLU A 28 -1.22 8.49 -5.48
CA GLU A 28 -2.35 9.26 -4.93
C GLU A 28 -1.99 9.93 -3.59
N LEU A 29 -1.16 9.27 -2.78
CA LEU A 29 -0.59 9.84 -1.54
C LEU A 29 0.46 10.93 -1.77
N GLY A 30 0.83 11.22 -3.02
CA GLY A 30 1.81 12.25 -3.37
C GLY A 30 3.26 11.84 -3.20
N ALA A 31 3.57 10.53 -3.26
CA ALA A 31 4.94 10.06 -3.20
C ALA A 31 5.76 10.58 -4.40
N THR A 32 6.92 11.18 -4.12
CA THR A 32 7.86 11.62 -5.17
C THR A 32 8.45 10.45 -5.96
N TRP A 33 8.62 9.29 -5.33
CA TRP A 33 9.15 8.07 -5.93
C TRP A 33 8.22 6.90 -5.66
N PRO A 34 7.08 6.78 -6.36
CA PRO A 34 6.06 5.76 -6.06
C PRO A 34 6.63 4.34 -6.16
N TRP A 35 7.39 4.02 -7.21
CA TRP A 35 8.01 2.70 -7.39
C TRP A 35 8.91 2.30 -6.23
N PHE A 36 9.70 3.23 -5.69
CA PHE A 36 10.60 2.97 -4.57
C PHE A 36 9.78 2.75 -3.28
N ARG A 37 8.70 3.51 -3.08
CA ARG A 37 7.80 3.32 -1.93
C ARG A 37 7.04 2.02 -2.00
N THR A 38 6.60 1.62 -3.20
CA THR A 38 6.03 0.30 -3.46
C THR A 38 7.01 -0.79 -3.08
N GLU A 39 8.23 -0.78 -3.62
CA GLU A 39 9.25 -1.79 -3.31
C GLU A 39 9.50 -1.94 -1.81
N GLN A 40 9.65 -0.81 -1.10
CA GLN A 40 9.87 -0.83 0.34
C GLN A 40 8.63 -1.27 1.12
N GLY A 41 7.43 -0.94 0.63
CA GLY A 41 6.16 -1.40 1.19
C GLY A 41 6.01 -2.92 1.07
N PHE A 42 6.27 -3.46 -0.11
CA PHE A 42 6.32 -4.91 -0.36
C PHE A 42 7.35 -5.58 0.54
N ARG A 43 8.59 -5.11 0.59
CA ARG A 43 9.61 -5.68 1.49
C ARG A 43 9.25 -5.66 2.98
N HIS A 44 8.31 -4.82 3.39
CA HIS A 44 7.82 -4.78 4.78
C HIS A 44 6.56 -5.60 5.01
N ALA A 45 5.72 -5.75 4.00
CA ALA A 45 4.37 -6.28 4.12
C ALA A 45 4.21 -7.66 3.48
N ASP A 46 4.84 -7.91 2.33
CA ASP A 46 4.86 -9.17 1.59
C ASP A 46 5.77 -10.16 2.34
N THR A 47 5.17 -10.89 3.26
CA THR A 47 5.87 -11.85 4.14
C THR A 47 5.91 -13.25 3.54
N ASP A 48 5.02 -13.54 2.61
CA ASP A 48 4.96 -14.82 1.91
C ASP A 48 5.71 -14.81 0.56
N GLU A 49 6.28 -13.66 0.18
CA GLU A 49 7.03 -13.42 -1.06
C GLU A 49 6.22 -13.80 -2.30
N ASN A 50 4.90 -13.60 -2.25
CA ASN A 50 3.99 -13.96 -3.33
C ASN A 50 3.90 -12.86 -4.41
N GLY A 51 4.38 -11.64 -4.12
CA GLY A 51 4.36 -10.50 -5.04
C GLY A 51 3.07 -9.65 -5.01
N ASP A 52 2.18 -9.90 -4.07
CA ASP A 52 0.92 -9.21 -3.79
C ASP A 52 0.76 -9.00 -2.26
N ILE A 53 0.08 -7.93 -1.85
CA ILE A 53 -0.17 -7.67 -0.42
C ILE A 53 -1.60 -8.07 -0.06
N ASN A 54 -1.77 -9.06 0.81
CA ASN A 54 -3.09 -9.49 1.27
C ASN A 54 -3.76 -8.41 2.14
N ILE A 55 -5.00 -8.04 1.79
CA ILE A 55 -5.75 -7.00 2.48
C ILE A 55 -6.09 -7.37 3.94
N GLU A 56 -6.28 -8.66 4.24
CA GLU A 56 -6.65 -9.12 5.57
C GLU A 56 -5.42 -9.30 6.48
N GLU A 57 -4.33 -9.83 5.94
CA GLU A 57 -3.16 -10.24 6.73
C GLU A 57 -2.03 -9.19 6.71
N GLU A 58 -1.77 -8.55 5.57
CA GLU A 58 -0.53 -7.80 5.32
C GLU A 58 -0.75 -6.29 5.16
N LEU A 59 -1.98 -5.86 4.86
CA LEU A 59 -2.31 -4.44 4.70
C LEU A 59 -1.94 -3.60 5.93
N ASN A 60 -2.06 -4.16 7.13
CA ASN A 60 -1.66 -3.46 8.36
C ASN A 60 -0.16 -3.13 8.37
N LEU A 61 0.69 -4.02 7.83
CA LEU A 61 2.13 -3.81 7.72
C LEU A 61 2.43 -2.72 6.69
N LEU A 62 1.76 -2.74 5.54
CA LEU A 62 1.89 -1.72 4.50
C LEU A 62 1.47 -0.33 5.04
N VAL A 63 0.36 -0.27 5.76
CA VAL A 63 -0.12 0.97 6.39
C VAL A 63 0.84 1.47 7.44
N ASN A 64 1.41 0.59 8.27
CA ASN A 64 2.42 0.96 9.25
C ASN A 64 3.67 1.55 8.58
N TYR A 65 4.14 0.93 7.49
CA TYR A 65 5.21 1.48 6.66
C TYR A 65 4.86 2.88 6.11
N ALA A 66 3.66 3.05 5.56
CA ALA A 66 3.21 4.34 5.04
C ALA A 66 3.14 5.43 6.13
N LEU A 67 2.65 5.10 7.33
CA LEU A 67 2.67 6.00 8.49
C LEU A 67 4.09 6.38 8.90
N LYS A 68 5.02 5.40 8.92
CA LYS A 68 6.44 5.62 9.20
C LYS A 68 7.11 6.54 8.17
N CYS A 69 6.58 6.58 6.96
CA CYS A 69 7.02 7.48 5.90
C CYS A 69 6.36 8.86 5.93
N ASN A 70 5.65 9.21 7.02
CA ASN A 70 4.91 10.46 7.21
C ASN A 70 3.75 10.66 6.22
N TYR A 71 3.25 9.61 5.57
CA TYR A 71 2.00 9.71 4.81
C TYR A 71 0.83 9.79 5.78
N THR A 72 -0.02 10.79 5.60
CA THR A 72 -1.26 10.94 6.35
C THR A 72 -2.37 11.29 5.37
N THR A 73 -3.54 10.69 5.55
CA THR A 73 -4.73 11.11 4.81
C THR A 73 -5.26 12.37 5.50
N LYS A 74 -5.28 13.52 4.82
CA LYS A 74 -6.03 14.69 5.30
C LYS A 74 -7.51 14.32 5.33
N GLU A 75 -8.01 13.94 6.49
CA GLU A 75 -9.46 14.02 6.76
C GLU A 75 -9.81 15.51 6.75
N SER A 76 -10.67 15.91 5.82
CA SER A 76 -11.30 17.24 5.80
C SER A 76 -12.54 17.21 6.67
#